data_AF-A0A831UI49-F1
#
_entry.id   AF-A0A831UI49-F1
#
_cell.length_a   1.000
_cell.length_b   1.000
_cell.length_c   1.000
_cell.angle_alpha   90.00
_cell.angle_beta   90.00
_cell.angle_gamma   90.00
#
_symmetry.space_group_name_H-M   'P 1'
#
loop_
_entity.id
_entity.type
_entity.pdbx_description
1 polymer ?
#
loop_
_entity_poly.entity_id
_entity_poly.type
_entity_poly.pdbx_seq_one_letter_code
_entity_poly.pdbx_strand_id
1 'polypeptide(L)' 'AQGRLLALGDVILSVNGKPVRNKAEVVRQIARFRPGDRVRLTLWREGRRLEATLVLMARPRR' A
#
# COMPACT_ATOMS: atom_id res chain seq x y z
N ALA A 1 -3.53 -5.70 -15.38
CA ALA A 1 -3.58 -4.53 -14.47
C ALA A 1 -2.27 -4.46 -13.68
N GLN A 2 -1.29 -3.72 -14.19
CA GLN A 2 0.02 -3.59 -13.54
C GLN A 2 -0.10 -2.62 -12.38
N GLY A 3 0.33 -3.05 -11.19
CA GLY A 3 0.42 -2.23 -9.99
C GLY A 3 1.47 -1.14 -10.17
N ARG A 4 1.14 -0.08 -10.90
CA ARG A 4 1.94 1.15 -10.94
C ARG A 4 1.62 1.93 -9.67
N LEU A 5 2.25 1.53 -8.59
CA LEU A 5 1.90 2.02 -7.27
C LEU A 5 3.09 2.58 -6.55
N LEU A 6 2.88 3.83 -6.12
CA LEU A 6 3.86 4.74 -5.59
C LEU A 6 4.62 5.44 -6.70
N ALA A 7 4.11 6.62 -7.07
CA ALA A 7 4.97 7.63 -7.68
C ALA A 7 5.97 8.09 -6.61
N LEU A 8 7.16 8.53 -7.02
CA LEU A 8 8.06 9.22 -6.09
C LEU A 8 7.30 10.41 -5.47
N GLY A 9 7.34 10.52 -4.14
CA GLY A 9 6.60 11.53 -3.38
C GLY A 9 5.31 11.03 -2.73
N ASP A 10 4.86 9.80 -3.00
CA ASP A 10 3.70 9.24 -2.31
C ASP A 10 3.99 8.91 -0.85
N VAL A 11 3.13 9.38 0.05
CA VAL A 11 3.17 9.04 1.48
C VAL A 11 1.97 8.18 1.82
N ILE A 12 2.22 6.95 2.30
CA ILE A 12 1.15 6.06 2.76
C ILE A 12 0.67 6.52 4.13
N LEU A 13 -0.62 6.85 4.24
CA LEU A 13 -1.27 7.27 5.48
C LEU A 13 -2.00 6.12 6.17
N SER A 14 -2.58 5.19 5.41
CA SER A 14 -3.34 4.06 5.96
C SER A 14 -3.32 2.84 5.04
N VAL A 15 -3.47 1.66 5.66
CA VAL A 15 -3.64 0.37 4.98
C VAL A 15 -4.96 -0.23 5.46
N ASN A 16 -5.89 -0.50 4.54
CA ASN A 16 -7.26 -0.97 4.82
C ASN A 16 -7.98 -0.13 5.89
N GLY A 17 -7.78 1.19 5.88
CA GLY A 17 -8.36 2.12 6.86
C GLY A 17 -7.65 2.16 8.21
N LYS A 18 -6.59 1.36 8.42
CA LYS A 18 -5.76 1.41 9.63
C LYS A 18 -4.61 2.39 9.41
N PRO A 19 -4.50 3.47 10.21
CA PRO A 19 -3.40 4.41 10.11
C PRO A 19 -2.05 3.71 10.28
N VAL A 20 -1.06 4.20 9.55
CA VAL A 20 0.32 3.74 9.65
C VAL A 20 1.24 4.94 9.84
N ARG A 21 2.27 4.77 10.66
CA ARG A 21 3.21 5.85 11.01
C ARG A 21 4.57 5.69 10.34
N ASN A 22 4.92 4.49 9.92
CA ASN A 22 6.22 4.18 9.36
C ASN A 22 6.16 2.99 8.40
N LYS A 23 7.25 2.82 7.63
CA LYS A 23 7.43 1.72 6.67
C LYS A 23 7.25 0.34 7.32
N ALA A 24 7.74 0.14 8.53
CA ALA A 24 7.69 -1.17 9.18
C ALA A 24 6.24 -1.59 9.50
N GLU A 25 5.38 -0.65 9.90
CA GLU A 25 3.94 -0.88 10.08
C GLU A 25 3.25 -1.26 8.79
N VAL A 26 3.55 -0.57 7.69
CA VAL A 26 3.01 -0.90 6.36
C VAL A 26 3.35 -2.36 6.01
N VAL A 27 4.63 -2.74 6.12
CA VAL A 27 5.07 -4.10 5.83
C VAL A 27 4.38 -5.12 6.74
N ARG A 28 4.28 -4.84 8.06
CA ARG A 28 3.59 -5.74 9.01
C ARG A 28 2.11 -5.89 8.72
N GLN A 29 1.44 -4.84 8.24
CA GLN A 29 0.03 -4.93 7.87
C GLN A 29 -0.15 -5.73 6.58
N ILE A 30 0.66 -5.43 5.54
CA ILE A 30 0.59 -6.13 4.25
C ILE A 30 0.95 -7.63 4.40
N ALA A 31 1.91 -7.96 5.26
CA ALA A 31 2.36 -9.34 5.48
C ALA A 31 1.27 -10.28 6.03
N ARG A 32 0.14 -9.75 6.50
CA ARG A 32 -1.01 -10.55 6.97
C ARG A 32 -1.90 -11.06 5.83
N PHE A 33 -1.72 -10.54 4.63
CA PHE A 33 -2.51 -10.84 3.45
C PHE A 33 -1.74 -11.77 2.51
N ARG A 34 -2.48 -12.49 1.69
CA ARG A 34 -1.94 -13.42 0.69
C ARG A 34 -1.76 -12.72 -0.66
N PRO A 35 -0.85 -13.19 -1.51
CA PRO A 35 -0.85 -12.82 -2.92
C PRO A 35 -2.24 -13.06 -3.53
N GLY A 36 -2.73 -12.11 -4.32
CA GLY A 36 -4.08 -12.10 -4.88
C GLY A 36 -5.10 -11.30 -4.05
N ASP A 37 -4.82 -11.02 -2.77
CA ASP A 37 -5.72 -10.23 -1.94
C ASP A 37 -5.76 -8.76 -2.39
N ARG A 38 -6.93 -8.14 -2.20
CA ARG A 38 -7.13 -6.71 -2.43
C ARG A 38 -6.82 -5.92 -1.16
N VAL A 39 -6.00 -4.89 -1.29
CA VAL A 39 -5.67 -3.96 -0.20
C VAL A 39 -5.97 -2.53 -0.65
N ARG A 40 -6.71 -1.80 0.18
CA ARG A 40 -6.96 -0.36 0.02
C ARG A 40 -5.87 0.43 0.74
N LEU A 41 -5.19 1.31 0.03
CA LEU A 41 -4.26 2.27 0.60
C LEU A 41 -4.86 3.66 0.57
N THR A 42 -4.67 4.40 1.66
CA THR A 42 -4.84 5.86 1.65
C THR A 42 -3.47 6.49 1.51
N LEU A 43 -3.31 7.35 0.50
CA LEU A 43 -2.05 8.00 0.14
C LEU A 43 -2.19 9.51 0.24
N TRP A 44 -1.08 10.19 0.48
CA TRP A 44 -0.94 11.62 0.24
C TRP A 44 -0.03 11.83 -0.96
N ARG A 45 -0.51 12.56 -1.97
CA ARG A 45 0.25 12.90 -3.18
C ARG A 45 -0.07 14.35 -3.54
N GLU A 46 0.95 15.16 -3.73
CA GLU A 46 0.82 16.55 -4.23
C GLU A 46 -0.22 17.39 -3.46
N GLY A 47 -0.23 17.28 -2.13
CA GLY A 47 -1.16 18.04 -1.28
C GLY A 47 -2.58 17.48 -1.22
N ARG A 48 -2.84 16.30 -1.80
CA ARG A 48 -4.16 15.67 -1.85
C ARG A 48 -4.14 14.28 -1.23
N ARG A 49 -5.24 13.93 -0.59
CA ARG A 49 -5.50 12.57 -0.11
C ARG A 49 -6.13 11.75 -1.21
N LEU A 50 -5.54 10.60 -1.52
CA LEU A 50 -5.99 9.66 -2.55
C LEU A 50 -6.27 8.31 -1.93
N GLU A 51 -7.21 7.56 -2.49
CA GLU A 51 -7.43 6.15 -2.17
C GLU A 51 -7.15 5.29 -3.39
N ALA A 52 -6.42 4.19 -3.18
CA ALA A 52 -6.08 3.25 -4.23
C ALA A 52 -6.32 1.82 -3.73
N THR A 53 -6.98 0.99 -4.54
CA THR A 53 -7.16 -0.44 -4.25
C THR A 53 -6.24 -1.28 -5.13
N LEU A 54 -5.44 -2.14 -4.52
CA LEU A 54 -4.35 -2.87 -5.17
C LEU A 54 -4.52 -4.36 -4.97
N VAL A 55 -4.01 -5.13 -5.91
CA VAL A 55 -3.88 -6.58 -5.76
C VAL A 55 -2.45 -6.88 -5.33
N LEU A 56 -2.29 -7.61 -4.24
CA LEU A 56 -0.97 -8.02 -3.76
C LEU A 56 -0.37 -9.08 -4.70
N MET A 57 0.91 -8.94 -5.01
CA MET A 57 1.67 -9.93 -5.76
C MET A 57 2.61 -10.69 -4.84
N ALA A 58 2.94 -11.93 -5.19
CA ALA A 58 3.92 -12.72 -4.46
C ALA A 58 5.27 -11.98 -4.47
N ARG A 59 5.92 -11.93 -3.31
CA ARG A 59 7.26 -11.36 -3.22
C ARG A 59 8.21 -12.26 -4.02
N PRO A 60 8.87 -11.75 -5.07
CA PRO A 60 9.83 -12.55 -5.82
C PRO A 60 10.94 -13.01 -4.88
N ARG A 61 11.22 -14.31 -4.86
CA ARG A 61 12.39 -14.85 -4.17
C ARG A 61 13.60 -14.45 -5.02
N ARG A 62 14.55 -13.75 -4.39
CA ARG A 62 15.86 -13.48 -4.98
C ARG A 62 16.75 -14.69 -4.83
#